data_AF-A0A9E0V7B8-F1
#
_entry.id   AF-A0A9E0V7B8-F1
#
_cell.length_a   1.000
_cell.length_b   1.000
_cell.length_c   1.000
_cell.angle_alpha   90.00
_cell.angle_beta   90.00
_cell.angle_gamma   90.00
#
_symmetry.space_group_name_H-M   'P 1'
#
loop_
_entity.id
_entity.type
_entity.pdbx_description
1 polymer ?
#
loop_
_entity_poly.entity_id
_entity_poly.type
_entity_poly.pdbx_seq_one_letter_code
_entity_poly.pdbx_strand_id
1 'polypeptide(L)'
;MDQPTLFEQPAETAETERILLFALGDFQSRKKQLADRELPLDRLRGAFKRAAEKFGVAELPDEKLAETLRKLGARVVEVPSFVAKHPYRVTVPVETAVRARRFYDELKDGEV
;
A
#
# COMPACT_ATOMS: atom_id res chain seq x y z
N MET A 1 -18.91 0.21 27.64
CA MET A 1 -17.83 1.17 27.32
C MET A 1 -16.67 0.34 26.86
N ASP A 2 -16.57 0.14 25.55
CA ASP A 2 -15.48 -0.62 24.92
C ASP A 2 -14.21 0.21 24.94
N GLN A 3 -13.25 -0.21 25.77
CA GLN A 3 -11.91 0.34 25.81
C GLN A 3 -11.05 -0.49 24.83
N PRO A 4 -10.52 0.08 23.73
CA PRO A 4 -9.68 -0.69 22.82
C PRO A 4 -8.38 -1.06 23.52
N THR A 5 -8.01 -2.33 23.47
CA THR A 5 -6.80 -2.81 24.14
C THR A 5 -5.55 -2.43 23.33
N LEU A 6 -4.52 -1.98 24.03
CA LEU A 6 -3.23 -1.51 23.47
C LEU A 6 -2.46 -2.58 22.66
N PHE A 7 -2.97 -3.81 22.59
CA PHE A 7 -2.30 -5.00 22.07
C PHE A 7 -2.90 -5.57 20.78
N GLU A 8 -3.97 -4.97 20.24
CA GLU A 8 -4.53 -5.35 18.92
C GLU A 8 -3.78 -4.71 17.73
N GLN A 9 -2.96 -3.69 17.99
CA GLN A 9 -2.23 -2.93 16.97
C GLN A 9 -1.23 -3.70 16.08
N PRO A 10 -0.47 -4.72 16.55
CA PRO A 10 0.50 -5.39 15.68
C PRO A 10 -0.17 -6.27 14.63
N ALA A 11 -1.31 -6.89 14.95
CA ALA A 11 -2.03 -7.73 14.00
C ALA A 11 -2.66 -6.90 12.87
N GLU A 12 -3.34 -5.81 13.21
CA GLU A 12 -3.95 -4.90 12.23
C GLU A 12 -2.89 -4.21 11.35
N THR A 13 -1.76 -3.81 11.94
CA THR A 13 -0.67 -3.19 11.18
C THR A 13 -0.01 -4.18 10.22
N ALA A 14 0.26 -5.40 10.68
CA ALA A 14 0.84 -6.45 9.83
C ALA A 14 -0.10 -6.83 8.68
N GLU A 15 -1.42 -6.86 8.93
CA GLU A 15 -2.42 -7.09 7.89
C GLU A 15 -2.45 -5.95 6.86
N THR A 16 -2.41 -4.71 7.33
CA THR A 16 -2.34 -3.51 6.47
C THR A 16 -1.09 -3.52 5.57
N GLU A 17 0.07 -3.88 6.13
CA GLU A 17 1.32 -4.02 5.36
C GLU A 17 1.21 -5.09 4.27
N ARG A 18 0.59 -6.23 4.57
CA ARG A 18 0.35 -7.31 3.59
C ARG A 18 -0.58 -6.84 2.47
N ILE A 19 -1.65 -6.15 2.79
CA ILE A 19 -2.60 -5.58 1.82
C ILE A 19 -1.87 -4.61 0.88
N LEU A 20 -1.02 -3.72 1.43
CA LEU A 20 -0.27 -2.76 0.62
C LEU A 20 0.81 -3.44 -0.23
N LEU A 21 1.54 -4.42 0.30
CA LEU A 21 2.50 -5.21 -0.46
C LEU A 21 1.82 -5.91 -1.65
N PHE A 22 0.65 -6.51 -1.43
CA PHE A 22 -0.15 -7.10 -2.50
C PHE A 22 -0.56 -6.05 -3.54
N ALA A 23 -1.06 -4.89 -3.10
CA ALA A 23 -1.48 -3.81 -3.99
C ALA A 23 -0.33 -3.30 -4.87
N LEU A 24 0.86 -3.13 -4.29
CA LEU A 24 2.07 -2.72 -5.02
C LEU A 24 2.51 -3.80 -6.03
N GLY A 25 2.35 -5.07 -5.70
CA GLY A 25 2.58 -6.18 -6.62
C GLY A 25 1.57 -6.25 -7.77
N ASP A 26 0.26 -6.08 -7.49
CA ASP A 26 -0.81 -5.97 -8.52
C ASP A 26 -0.58 -4.77 -9.43
N PHE A 27 -0.10 -3.65 -8.88
CA PHE A 27 0.24 -2.49 -9.69
C PHE A 27 1.34 -2.81 -10.71
N GLN A 28 2.40 -3.50 -10.27
CA GLN A 28 3.51 -3.91 -11.12
C GLN A 28 3.15 -5.01 -12.13
N SER A 29 2.27 -5.95 -11.78
CA SER A 29 1.82 -7.02 -12.68
C SER A 29 1.19 -6.50 -13.97
N ARG A 30 0.66 -5.28 -13.92
CA ARG A 30 0.05 -4.56 -15.07
C ARG A 30 1.07 -3.80 -15.91
N LYS A 31 2.34 -4.21 -15.89
CA LYS A 31 3.48 -3.58 -16.60
C LYS A 31 3.71 -2.11 -16.23
N LYS A 32 3.35 -1.71 -15.01
CA LYS A 32 3.59 -0.35 -14.52
C LYS A 32 4.89 -0.31 -13.72
N GLN A 33 5.78 0.61 -14.07
CA GLN A 33 7.01 0.84 -13.33
C GLN A 33 6.69 1.50 -11.97
N LEU A 34 7.05 0.81 -10.89
CA LEU A 34 6.86 1.25 -9.51
C LEU A 34 8.18 1.73 -8.87
N ALA A 35 9.28 1.02 -9.13
CA ALA A 35 10.57 1.29 -8.51
C ALA A 35 11.19 2.63 -8.94
N ASP A 36 11.72 3.37 -7.96
CA ASP A 36 12.43 4.66 -8.09
C ASP A 36 11.70 5.73 -8.90
N ARG A 37 10.38 5.60 -8.98
CA ARG A 37 9.54 6.55 -9.68
C ARG A 37 8.66 7.27 -8.68
N GLU A 38 8.70 8.60 -8.73
CA GLU A 38 7.72 9.41 -8.01
C GLU A 38 6.33 9.25 -8.67
N LEU A 39 5.36 8.82 -7.87
CA LEU A 39 3.98 8.64 -8.28
C LEU A 39 3.04 9.40 -7.33
N PRO A 40 2.01 10.09 -7.85
CA PRO A 40 0.93 10.56 -7.00
C PRO A 40 0.17 9.37 -6.39
N LEU A 41 -0.23 9.49 -5.13
CA LEU A 41 -0.96 8.45 -4.39
C LEU A 41 -2.24 8.01 -5.14
N ASP A 42 -2.89 8.93 -5.84
CA ASP A 42 -4.04 8.69 -6.71
C ASP A 42 -3.81 7.54 -7.72
N ARG A 43 -2.60 7.44 -8.29
CA ARG A 43 -2.28 6.34 -9.22
C ARG A 43 -2.20 4.98 -8.56
N LEU A 44 -1.92 4.93 -7.26
CA LEU A 44 -1.84 3.71 -6.46
C LEU A 44 -3.21 3.35 -5.85
N ARG A 45 -4.12 4.31 -5.67
CA ARG A 45 -5.46 4.08 -5.11
C ARG A 45 -6.24 2.99 -5.81
N GLY A 46 -6.18 2.92 -7.14
CA GLY A 46 -6.84 1.85 -7.88
C GLY A 46 -6.34 0.46 -7.48
N ALA A 47 -5.04 0.31 -7.17
CA ALA A 47 -4.48 -0.95 -6.70
C ALA A 47 -4.83 -1.22 -5.24
N PHE A 48 -4.81 -0.19 -4.38
CA PHE A 48 -5.23 -0.32 -2.97
C PHE A 48 -6.70 -0.72 -2.84
N LYS A 49 -7.59 -0.14 -3.65
CA LYS A 49 -9.01 -0.52 -3.66
C LYS A 49 -9.19 -2.01 -3.97
N ARG A 50 -8.55 -2.51 -5.03
CA ARG A 50 -8.62 -3.94 -5.39
C ARG A 50 -8.03 -4.85 -4.32
N ALA A 51 -6.96 -4.42 -3.66
CA ALA A 51 -6.40 -5.17 -2.55
C ALA A 51 -7.39 -5.20 -1.38
N ALA A 52 -7.95 -4.06 -0.98
CA ALA A 52 -8.95 -3.99 0.07
C ALA A 52 -10.16 -4.91 -0.22
N GLU A 53 -10.67 -4.88 -1.45
CA GLU A 53 -11.74 -5.78 -1.92
C GLU A 53 -11.34 -7.26 -1.83
N LYS A 54 -10.10 -7.63 -2.22
CA LYS A 54 -9.60 -9.01 -2.16
C LYS A 54 -9.46 -9.53 -0.72
N PHE A 55 -8.99 -8.67 0.20
CA PHE A 55 -8.79 -9.02 1.60
C PHE A 55 -10.04 -8.80 2.47
N GLY A 56 -11.14 -8.32 1.89
CA GLY A 56 -12.40 -8.10 2.61
C GLY A 56 -12.33 -6.97 3.64
N VAL A 57 -11.44 -6.00 3.45
CA VAL A 57 -11.25 -4.87 4.39
C VAL A 57 -11.79 -3.57 3.80
N ALA A 58 -12.08 -2.61 4.69
CA ALA A 58 -12.46 -1.26 4.28
C ALA A 58 -11.30 -0.53 3.58
N GLU A 59 -11.64 0.41 2.70
CA GLU A 59 -10.64 1.26 2.05
C GLU A 59 -9.93 2.13 3.10
N LEU A 60 -8.60 2.11 3.09
CA LEU A 60 -7.79 2.86 4.04
C LEU A 60 -7.75 4.35 3.68
N PRO A 61 -7.79 5.25 4.68
CA PRO A 61 -7.63 6.68 4.45
C PRO A 61 -6.21 6.99 3.96
N ASP A 62 -6.05 8.11 3.26
CA ASP A 62 -4.78 8.49 2.64
C ASP A 62 -3.63 8.60 3.65
N GLU A 63 -3.88 9.12 4.84
CA GLU A 63 -2.90 9.22 5.93
C GLU A 63 -2.37 7.84 6.34
N LYS A 64 -3.26 6.87 6.56
CA LYS A 64 -2.89 5.49 6.93
C LYS A 64 -2.14 4.78 5.80
N LEU A 65 -2.50 5.05 4.54
CA LEU A 65 -1.76 4.56 3.38
C LEU A 65 -0.35 5.15 3.35
N ALA A 66 -0.21 6.47 3.53
CA ALA A 66 1.07 7.16 3.56
C ALA A 66 1.98 6.64 4.69
N GLU A 67 1.44 6.47 5.90
CA GLU A 67 2.18 5.91 7.04
C GLU A 67 2.64 4.48 6.79
N THR A 68 1.75 3.62 6.28
CA THR A 68 2.11 2.22 6.01
C THR A 68 3.12 2.12 4.87
N LEU A 69 3.01 2.96 3.83
CA LEU A 69 4.01 3.04 2.77
C LEU A 69 5.37 3.46 3.31
N ARG A 70 5.44 4.41 4.24
CA ARG A 70 6.69 4.77 4.94
C ARG A 70 7.28 3.60 5.71
N LYS A 71 6.44 2.83 6.43
CA LYS A 71 6.88 1.61 7.15
C LYS A 71 7.43 0.54 6.20
N LEU A 72 6.86 0.42 5.00
CA LEU A 72 7.35 -0.46 3.94
C LEU A 72 8.63 0.06 3.23
N GLY A 73 9.18 1.19 3.69
CA GLY A 73 10.42 1.78 3.15
C GLY A 73 10.20 2.74 1.98
N ALA A 74 8.96 3.05 1.61
CA ALA A 74 8.70 4.05 0.58
C ALA A 74 8.94 5.47 1.10
N ARG A 75 9.51 6.32 0.26
CA ARG A 75 9.57 7.76 0.53
C ARG A 75 8.21 8.38 0.20
N VAL A 76 7.56 8.95 1.21
CA VAL A 76 6.27 9.63 1.05
C VAL A 76 6.39 11.11 1.41
N VAL A 77 6.18 11.97 0.42
CA VAL A 77 6.21 13.43 0.54
C VAL A 77 4.79 13.95 0.49
N GLU A 78 4.39 14.70 1.51
CA GLU A 78 3.11 15.42 1.49
C GLU A 78 3.22 16.68 0.64
N VAL A 79 2.21 16.95 -0.18
CA VAL A 79 2.10 18.16 -1.00
C VAL A 79 0.89 18.98 -0.54
N PRO A 80 0.86 20.29 -0.78
CA PRO A 80 -0.30 21.08 -0.37
C PRO A 80 -1.61 20.56 -0.98
N SER A 81 -2.69 20.58 -0.20
CA SER A 81 -4.00 20.00 -0.59
C SER A 81 -4.64 20.66 -1.82
N PHE A 82 -4.27 21.91 -2.14
CA PHE A 82 -4.70 22.57 -3.37
C PHE A 82 -4.00 22.04 -4.64
N VAL A 83 -2.92 21.26 -4.49
CA VAL A 83 -2.16 20.65 -5.60
C VAL A 83 -2.77 19.30 -6.01
N ALA A 84 -3.31 18.54 -5.06
CA ALA A 84 -3.88 17.22 -5.32
C ALA A 84 -4.95 16.84 -4.29
N LYS A 85 -6.00 16.17 -4.76
CA LYS A 85 -7.06 15.59 -3.92
C LYS A 85 -6.52 14.61 -2.88
N HIS A 86 -5.51 13.83 -3.27
CA HIS A 86 -4.78 12.90 -2.41
C HIS A 86 -3.36 13.46 -2.26
N PRO A 87 -3.05 14.22 -1.20
CA PRO A 87 -1.90 15.12 -1.11
C PRO A 87 -0.56 14.41 -0.83
N TYR A 88 -0.30 13.27 -1.48
CA TYR A 88 0.90 12.47 -1.27
C TYR A 88 1.59 12.07 -2.56
N ARG A 89 2.91 12.24 -2.59
CA ARG A 89 3.84 11.72 -3.59
C ARG A 89 4.63 10.57 -2.99
N VAL A 90 4.62 9.43 -3.68
CA VAL A 90 5.21 8.18 -3.20
C VAL A 90 6.31 7.77 -4.16
N THR A 91 7.49 7.47 -3.61
CA THR A 91 8.59 6.81 -4.33
C THR A 91 8.90 5.51 -3.61
N VAL A 92 8.72 4.39 -4.30
CA VAL A 92 8.98 3.05 -3.75
C VAL A 92 10.39 2.62 -4.15
N PRO A 93 11.28 2.26 -3.21
CA PRO A 93 12.61 1.78 -3.56
C PRO A 93 12.53 0.42 -4.26
N VAL A 94 13.57 0.08 -5.04
CA VAL A 94 13.65 -1.19 -5.78
C VAL A 94 13.44 -2.40 -4.87
N GLU A 95 14.02 -2.39 -3.67
CA GLU A 95 13.90 -3.51 -2.72
C GLU A 95 12.44 -3.79 -2.35
N THR A 96 11.68 -2.75 -2.00
CA THR A 96 10.25 -2.86 -1.68
C THR A 96 9.44 -3.26 -2.92
N ALA A 97 9.78 -2.74 -4.10
CA ALA A 97 9.11 -3.10 -5.35
C ALA A 97 9.32 -4.59 -5.69
N VAL A 98 10.54 -5.11 -5.56
CA VAL A 98 10.87 -6.53 -5.74
C VAL A 98 10.16 -7.39 -4.71
N ARG A 99 10.16 -7.00 -3.43
CA ARG A 99 9.45 -7.70 -2.36
C ARG A 99 7.94 -7.78 -2.64
N ALA A 100 7.32 -6.65 -3.02
CA ALA A 100 5.91 -6.60 -3.37
C ALA A 100 5.57 -7.47 -4.58
N ARG A 101 6.46 -7.52 -5.57
CA ARG A 101 6.30 -8.36 -6.76
C ARG A 101 6.29 -9.84 -6.38
N ARG A 102 7.27 -10.29 -5.59
CA ARG A 102 7.35 -11.67 -5.10
C ARG A 102 6.12 -12.05 -4.30
N PHE A 103 5.74 -11.20 -3.35
CA PHE A 103 4.57 -11.43 -2.49
C PHE A 103 3.27 -11.62 -3.30
N TYR A 104 3.09 -10.82 -4.36
CA TYR A 104 1.93 -10.96 -5.25
C TYR A 104 1.98 -12.25 -6.07
N ASP A 105 3.14 -12.61 -6.60
CA ASP A 105 3.31 -13.84 -7.37
C ASP A 105 3.08 -15.08 -6.47
N GLU A 106 3.60 -15.10 -5.23
CA GLU A 106 3.37 -16.16 -4.24
C GLU A 106 1.90 -16.35 -3.87
N LEU A 107 1.17 -15.25 -3.63
CA LEU A 107 -0.26 -15.30 -3.33
C LEU A 107 -1.07 -15.82 -4.53
N LYS A 108 -0.65 -15.46 -5.74
CA LYS A 108 -1.33 -15.88 -6.97
C LYS A 108 -1.08 -17.36 -7.28
N ASP A 109 0.13 -17.86 -7.07
CA ASP A 109 0.49 -19.27 -7.26
C ASP A 109 -0.08 -20.17 -6.15
N GLY A 110 -0.24 -19.67 -4.92
CA GLY A 110 -0.87 -20.39 -3.81
C GLY A 110 -2.40 -20.47 -3.89
N GLU A 111 -3.03 -19.76 -4.82
CA GLU A 111 -4.47 -19.85 -5.13
C GLU A 111 -4.79 -20.86 -6.27
N VAL A 112 -3.80 -21.66 -6.72
CA VAL A 112 -3.95 -22.71 -7.75
C VAL A 112 -4.09 -24.10 -7.14
#